data_AF-A0A662VCV2-F1
#
_entry.id   AF-A0A662VCV2-F1
#
_cell.length_a   1.000
_cell.length_b   1.000
_cell.length_c   1.000
_cell.angle_alpha   90.00
_cell.angle_beta   90.00
_cell.angle_gamma   90.00
#
_symmetry.space_group_name_H-M   'P 1'
#
loop_
_entity.id
_entity.type
_entity.pdbx_description
1 polymer ?
#
loop_
_entity_poly.entity_id
_entity_poly.type
_entity_poly.pdbx_seq_one_letter_code
_entity_poly.pdbx_strand_id
1 'polypeptide(L)'
;MSIMLLAPVDVIIDSREDSKHPEFRKELSARGLKVAVQPLPAGDFLLLACPGKKPVLVERKTVTDFGNSIRDNRVWEQAKLLVEAAKRDGYNALFIIEGWIGVLEKYRGWRIQSVLRVIDTLVLDLGLPVLNTPNKQATIEWLVAKATSLGKTEEKKLYRLRVEKKPLPIKERLIYVA
;
A
#
# COMPACT_ATOMS: atom_id res chain seq x y z
N MET A 1 7.27 14.76 14.96
CA MET A 1 6.27 14.49 16.01
C MET A 1 5.70 13.11 15.67
N SER A 2 5.92 12.11 16.51
CA SER A 2 5.47 10.73 16.23
C SER A 2 3.98 10.63 16.54
N ILE A 3 3.14 10.37 15.54
CA ILE A 3 1.72 10.08 15.78
C ILE A 3 1.64 8.65 16.31
N MET A 4 1.21 8.50 17.56
CA MET A 4 0.84 7.20 18.14
C MET A 4 -0.64 6.98 17.92
N LEU A 5 -1.01 5.84 17.35
CA LEU A 5 -2.39 5.36 17.45
C LEU A 5 -2.66 4.96 18.90
N LEU A 6 -3.70 5.56 19.51
CA LEU A 6 -4.07 5.37 20.92
C LEU A 6 -4.83 4.05 21.16
N ALA A 7 -5.19 3.33 20.10
CA ALA A 7 -5.85 2.04 20.15
C ALA A 7 -5.34 1.12 19.02
N PRO A 8 -5.39 -0.22 19.19
CA PRO A 8 -5.12 -1.16 18.11
C PRO A 8 -6.09 -0.94 16.94
N VAL A 9 -5.56 -0.97 15.72
CA VAL A 9 -6.34 -0.88 14.48
C VAL A 9 -6.04 -2.09 13.60
N ASP A 10 -6.95 -2.40 12.70
CA ASP A 10 -6.81 -3.49 11.74
C ASP A 10 -6.16 -3.02 10.44
N VAL A 11 -6.57 -1.83 9.98
CA VAL A 11 -6.19 -1.27 8.68
C VAL A 11 -5.84 0.21 8.84
N ILE A 12 -4.74 0.62 8.24
CA ILE A 12 -4.40 2.02 8.03
C ILE A 12 -4.53 2.32 6.54
N ILE A 13 -5.30 3.36 6.19
CA ILE A 13 -5.49 3.83 4.81
C ILE A 13 -4.69 5.12 4.61
N ASP A 14 -3.96 5.23 3.49
CA ASP A 14 -3.31 6.47 3.10
C ASP A 14 -4.36 7.59 2.95
N SER A 15 -4.07 8.77 3.49
CA SER A 15 -5.00 9.89 3.45
C SER A 15 -5.42 10.30 2.03
N ARG A 16 -4.55 10.11 1.02
CA ARG A 16 -4.89 10.43 -0.38
C ARG A 16 -5.80 9.37 -0.98
N GLU A 17 -5.63 8.11 -0.60
CA GLU A 17 -6.53 7.03 -1.03
C GLU A 17 -7.91 7.20 -0.39
N ASP A 18 -8.00 7.48 0.92
CA ASP A 18 -9.29 7.75 1.58
C ASP A 18 -10.01 8.97 0.98
N SER A 19 -9.26 10.01 0.59
CA SER A 19 -9.83 11.19 -0.08
C SER A 19 -10.43 10.87 -1.46
N LYS A 20 -9.80 9.95 -2.22
CA LYS A 20 -10.26 9.57 -3.57
C LYS A 20 -11.33 8.48 -3.53
N HIS A 21 -11.25 7.59 -2.54
CA HIS A 21 -12.04 6.39 -2.44
C HIS A 21 -12.51 6.17 -0.99
N PRO A 22 -13.34 7.10 -0.45
CA PRO A 22 -13.82 7.02 0.94
C PRO A 22 -14.68 5.78 1.21
N GLU A 23 -15.14 5.10 0.14
CA GLU A 23 -15.87 3.84 0.24
C GLU A 23 -15.06 2.75 0.96
N PHE A 24 -13.72 2.70 0.80
CA PHE A 24 -12.91 1.69 1.48
C PHE A 24 -13.04 1.81 2.99
N ARG A 25 -12.87 3.02 3.55
CA ARG A 25 -13.03 3.24 5.00
C ARG A 25 -14.43 2.90 5.47
N LYS A 26 -15.45 3.35 4.73
CA LYS A 26 -16.86 3.11 5.05
C LYS A 26 -17.16 1.61 5.11
N GLU A 27 -16.82 0.86 4.06
CA GLU A 27 -17.14 -0.57 3.94
C GLU A 27 -16.32 -1.41 4.93
N LEU A 28 -15.03 -1.14 5.10
CA LEU A 28 -14.20 -1.85 6.08
C LEU A 28 -14.72 -1.64 7.52
N SER A 29 -15.13 -0.41 7.84
CA SER A 29 -15.70 -0.10 9.16
C SER A 29 -17.08 -0.75 9.37
N ALA A 30 -17.93 -0.76 8.34
CA ALA A 30 -19.23 -1.43 8.37
C ALA A 30 -19.10 -2.96 8.56
N ARG A 31 -17.98 -3.54 8.11
CA ARG A 31 -17.62 -4.95 8.33
C ARG A 31 -16.94 -5.21 9.69
N GLY A 32 -16.87 -4.21 10.56
CA GLY A 32 -16.38 -4.36 11.94
C GLY A 32 -14.87 -4.20 12.13
N LEU A 33 -14.12 -3.80 11.10
CA LEU A 33 -12.69 -3.53 11.23
C LEU A 33 -12.46 -2.14 11.82
N LYS A 34 -11.44 -2.00 12.69
CA LYS A 34 -10.98 -0.70 13.16
C LYS A 34 -10.04 -0.10 12.11
N VAL A 35 -10.45 1.02 11.52
CA VAL A 35 -9.72 1.70 10.44
C VAL A 35 -9.16 3.03 10.93
N ALA A 36 -7.89 3.29 10.64
CA ALA A 36 -7.27 4.61 10.78
C ALA A 36 -6.95 5.21 9.40
N VAL A 37 -7.00 6.54 9.31
CA VAL A 37 -6.59 7.28 8.12
C VAL A 37 -5.42 8.17 8.50
N GLN A 38 -4.30 8.04 7.78
CA GLN A 38 -3.11 8.85 7.99
C GLN A 38 -2.20 8.79 6.75
N PRO A 39 -1.30 9.76 6.56
CA PRO A 39 -0.31 9.68 5.49
C PRO A 39 0.58 8.45 5.64
N LEU A 40 0.71 7.66 4.58
CA LEU A 40 1.67 6.57 4.48
C LEU A 40 2.87 7.01 3.62
N PRO A 41 4.10 6.60 3.98
CA PRO A 41 5.28 6.90 3.17
C PRO A 41 5.27 6.17 1.82
N ALA A 42 4.58 5.03 1.74
CA ALA A 42 4.40 4.18 0.57
C ALA A 42 3.14 3.34 0.73
N GLY A 43 2.53 2.93 -0.39
CA GLY A 43 1.30 2.12 -0.39
C GLY A 43 0.04 2.91 -0.06
N ASP A 44 -1.09 2.29 -0.33
CA ASP A 44 -2.44 2.82 -0.11
C ASP A 44 -3.09 2.21 1.15
N PHE A 45 -2.72 0.98 1.51
CA PHE A 45 -3.21 0.30 2.71
C PHE A 45 -2.07 -0.38 3.47
N LEU A 46 -2.14 -0.32 4.81
CA LEU A 46 -1.32 -1.14 5.69
C LEU A 46 -2.24 -1.98 6.59
N LEU A 47 -2.20 -3.30 6.40
CA LEU A 47 -2.93 -4.27 7.22
C LEU A 47 -2.05 -4.69 8.40
N LEU A 48 -2.47 -4.35 9.61
CA LEU A 48 -1.73 -4.70 10.83
C LEU A 48 -1.98 -6.15 11.24
N ALA A 49 -0.99 -6.72 11.93
CA ALA A 49 -0.98 -8.13 12.32
C ALA A 49 -0.67 -8.32 13.80
N CYS A 50 -1.18 -9.41 14.37
CA CYS A 50 -0.83 -9.85 15.71
C CYS A 50 0.62 -10.38 15.76
N PRO A 51 1.24 -10.47 16.96
CA PRO A 51 2.55 -11.11 17.12
C PRO A 51 2.62 -12.48 16.45
N GLY A 52 3.74 -12.76 15.77
CA GLY A 52 3.95 -14.01 15.03
C GLY A 52 3.50 -13.95 13.56
N LYS A 53 2.76 -12.92 13.15
CA LYS A 53 2.44 -12.65 11.73
C LYS A 53 3.10 -11.36 11.26
N LYS A 54 3.28 -11.24 9.95
CA LYS A 54 3.82 -10.03 9.30
C LYS A 54 2.67 -9.14 8.82
N PRO A 55 2.68 -7.83 9.14
CA PRO A 55 1.80 -6.85 8.50
C PRO A 55 1.97 -6.86 6.98
N VAL A 56 0.97 -6.34 6.26
CA VAL A 56 0.98 -6.30 4.79
C VAL A 56 0.79 -4.87 4.31
N LEU A 57 1.78 -4.35 3.59
CA LEU A 57 1.73 -3.07 2.91
C LEU A 57 1.25 -3.29 1.47
N VAL A 58 0.20 -2.59 1.08
CA VAL A 58 -0.52 -2.81 -0.18
C VAL A 58 -0.52 -1.53 -1.00
N GLU A 59 -0.10 -1.63 -2.27
CA GLU A 59 -0.36 -0.60 -3.29
C GLU A 59 -1.53 -1.08 -4.14
N ARG A 60 -2.55 -0.23 -4.32
CA ARG A 60 -3.68 -0.48 -5.21
C ARG A 60 -3.50 0.32 -6.49
N LYS A 61 -3.82 -0.30 -7.62
CA LYS A 61 -3.89 0.41 -8.89
C LYS A 61 -5.00 -0.14 -9.76
N THR A 62 -5.86 0.74 -10.26
CA THR A 62 -6.83 0.32 -11.28
C THR A 62 -6.07 -0.09 -12.55
N VAL A 63 -6.62 -1.00 -13.35
CA VAL A 63 -6.03 -1.41 -14.63
C VAL A 63 -5.72 -0.20 -15.52
N THR A 64 -6.62 0.80 -15.55
CA THR A 64 -6.42 2.03 -16.31
C THR A 64 -5.26 2.88 -15.78
N ASP A 65 -5.14 3.01 -14.45
CA ASP A 65 -4.03 3.74 -13.84
C ASP A 65 -2.71 2.98 -13.98
N PHE A 66 -2.76 1.64 -13.98
CA PHE A 66 -1.61 0.78 -14.23
C PHE A 66 -1.07 1.02 -15.64
N GLY A 67 -1.93 1.00 -16.66
CA GLY A 67 -1.54 1.37 -18.01
C GLY A 67 -0.94 2.77 -18.08
N ASN A 68 -1.60 3.79 -17.50
CA ASN A 68 -1.08 5.15 -17.51
C ASN A 68 0.30 5.25 -16.81
N SER A 69 0.47 4.58 -15.66
CA SER A 69 1.74 4.60 -14.92
C SER A 69 2.86 3.81 -15.58
N ILE A 70 2.55 2.83 -16.45
CA ILE A 70 3.55 2.20 -17.32
C ILE A 70 4.08 3.22 -18.33
N ARG A 71 3.21 4.03 -18.96
CA ARG A 71 3.64 5.06 -19.92
C ARG A 71 4.53 6.11 -19.28
N ASP A 72 4.21 6.48 -18.04
CA ASP A 72 4.91 7.52 -17.30
C ASP A 72 6.12 7.00 -16.52
N ASN A 73 6.47 5.71 -16.64
CA ASN A 73 7.50 5.03 -15.83
C ASN A 73 7.27 5.02 -14.30
N ARG A 74 6.10 5.47 -13.82
CA ARG A 74 5.77 5.58 -12.39
C ARG A 74 5.57 4.22 -11.70
N VAL A 75 5.18 3.16 -12.43
CA VAL A 75 4.96 1.82 -11.84
C VAL A 75 6.21 1.31 -11.12
N TRP A 76 7.38 1.44 -11.75
CA TRP A 76 8.62 0.91 -11.21
C TRP A 76 9.08 1.66 -9.96
N GLU A 77 8.94 2.98 -9.96
CA GLU A 77 9.28 3.82 -8.80
C GLU A 77 8.38 3.49 -7.60
N GLN A 78 7.07 3.38 -7.85
CA GLN A 78 6.10 3.02 -6.82
C GLN A 78 6.34 1.61 -6.27
N ALA A 79 6.62 0.64 -7.14
CA ALA A 79 6.91 -0.73 -6.74
C ALA A 79 8.19 -0.83 -5.90
N LYS A 80 9.28 -0.17 -6.32
CA LYS A 80 10.54 -0.14 -5.55
C LYS A 80 10.33 0.51 -4.19
N LEU A 81 9.67 1.67 -4.14
CA LEU A 81 9.38 2.37 -2.89
C LEU A 81 8.55 1.50 -1.92
N LEU A 82 7.55 0.78 -2.45
CA LEU A 82 6.73 -0.14 -1.66
C LEU A 82 7.56 -1.28 -1.07
N VAL A 83 8.40 -1.94 -1.87
CA VAL A 83 9.27 -3.04 -1.44
C VAL A 83 10.29 -2.56 -0.41
N GLU A 84 10.91 -1.41 -0.63
CA GLU A 84 11.88 -0.81 0.30
C GLU A 84 11.23 -0.44 1.64
N ALA A 85 10.06 0.20 1.63
CA ALA A 85 9.31 0.55 2.84
C ALA A 85 8.90 -0.71 3.61
N ALA A 86 8.37 -1.72 2.90
CA ALA A 86 8.00 -3.00 3.51
C ALA A 86 9.21 -3.70 4.12
N LYS A 87 10.35 -3.75 3.42
CA LYS A 87 11.58 -4.36 3.93
C LYS A 87 12.12 -3.63 5.16
N ARG A 88 12.16 -2.30 5.14
CA ARG A 88 12.63 -1.47 6.26
C ARG A 88 11.83 -1.74 7.53
N ASP A 89 10.51 -1.83 7.40
CA ASP A 89 9.61 -1.90 8.55
C ASP A 89 9.18 -3.36 8.87
N GLY A 90 9.67 -4.35 8.11
CA GLY A 90 9.43 -5.78 8.35
C GLY A 90 8.06 -6.29 7.90
N TYR A 91 7.46 -5.66 6.90
CA TYR A 91 6.17 -6.00 6.32
C TYR A 91 6.32 -6.88 5.07
N ASN A 92 5.24 -7.55 4.69
CA ASN A 92 5.09 -8.10 3.35
C ASN A 92 4.58 -6.99 2.42
N ALA A 93 5.15 -6.86 1.22
CA ALA A 93 4.61 -6.00 0.18
C ALA A 93 3.62 -6.77 -0.69
N LEU A 94 2.58 -6.10 -1.19
CA LEU A 94 1.63 -6.65 -2.16
C LEU A 94 1.18 -5.54 -3.12
N PHE A 95 1.09 -5.86 -4.41
CA PHE A 95 0.54 -4.95 -5.41
C PHE A 95 -0.80 -5.48 -5.92
N ILE A 96 -1.85 -4.66 -5.86
CA ILE A 96 -3.18 -4.99 -6.37
C ILE A 96 -3.40 -4.32 -7.72
N ILE A 97 -3.73 -5.13 -8.73
CA ILE A 97 -4.24 -4.65 -10.02
C ILE A 97 -5.75 -4.87 -10.05
N GLU A 98 -6.52 -3.78 -9.90
CA GLU A 98 -7.98 -3.81 -9.83
C GLU A 98 -8.61 -3.55 -11.20
N GLY A 99 -9.41 -4.50 -11.67
CA GLY A 99 -10.12 -4.47 -12.93
C GLY A 99 -9.72 -5.61 -13.87
N TRP A 100 -10.36 -5.64 -15.03
CA TRP A 100 -10.02 -6.59 -16.09
C TRP A 100 -8.93 -6.03 -17.00
N ILE A 101 -7.76 -6.70 -17.03
CA ILE A 101 -6.59 -6.27 -17.81
C ILE A 101 -6.91 -6.13 -19.31
N GLY A 102 -7.84 -6.93 -19.84
CA GLY A 102 -8.26 -6.86 -21.25
C GLY A 102 -8.83 -5.50 -21.67
N VAL A 103 -9.22 -4.64 -20.71
CA VAL A 103 -9.60 -3.25 -20.99
C VAL A 103 -8.45 -2.47 -21.67
N LEU A 104 -7.19 -2.75 -21.31
CA LEU A 104 -6.04 -2.06 -21.89
C LEU A 104 -5.86 -2.39 -23.37
N GLU A 105 -6.02 -3.65 -23.74
CA GLU A 105 -5.94 -4.08 -25.13
C GLU A 105 -7.15 -3.58 -25.91
N LYS A 106 -8.37 -3.90 -25.42
CA LYS A 106 -9.62 -3.65 -26.14
C LYS A 106 -9.94 -2.17 -26.35
N TYR A 107 -9.61 -1.31 -25.39
CA TYR A 107 -10.06 0.09 -25.39
C TYR A 107 -8.94 1.12 -25.30
N ARG A 108 -7.69 0.72 -25.06
CA ARG A 108 -6.57 1.65 -24.87
C ARG A 108 -5.38 1.39 -25.80
N GLY A 109 -5.50 0.43 -26.72
CA GLY A 109 -4.51 0.14 -27.77
C GLY A 109 -3.21 -0.45 -27.25
N TRP A 110 -3.21 -1.07 -26.06
CA TRP A 110 -2.02 -1.72 -25.52
C TRP A 110 -1.79 -3.07 -26.20
N ARG A 111 -0.52 -3.38 -26.46
CA ARG A 111 -0.12 -4.76 -26.72
C ARG A 111 -0.10 -5.51 -25.38
N ILE A 112 -0.93 -6.55 -25.25
CA ILE A 112 -1.06 -7.28 -23.98
C ILE A 112 0.30 -7.83 -23.50
N GLN A 113 1.16 -8.27 -24.40
CA GLN A 113 2.52 -8.75 -24.10
C GLN A 113 3.35 -7.72 -23.31
N SER A 114 3.20 -6.42 -23.59
CA SER A 114 3.93 -5.36 -22.89
C SER A 114 3.44 -5.22 -21.46
N VAL A 115 2.12 -5.29 -21.25
CA VAL A 115 1.50 -5.24 -19.92
C VAL A 115 1.95 -6.45 -19.10
N LEU A 116 1.91 -7.65 -19.70
CA LEU A 116 2.33 -8.90 -19.06
C LEU A 116 3.81 -8.87 -18.68
N ARG A 117 4.70 -8.33 -19.54
CA ARG A 117 6.12 -8.21 -19.21
C ARG A 117 6.37 -7.27 -18.02
N VAL A 118 5.58 -6.19 -17.88
CA VAL A 118 5.68 -5.34 -16.68
C VAL A 118 5.26 -6.10 -15.43
N ILE A 119 4.14 -6.84 -15.48
CA ILE A 119 3.68 -7.65 -14.34
C ILE A 119 4.75 -8.70 -13.97
N ASP A 120 5.34 -9.36 -14.97
CA ASP A 120 6.45 -10.29 -14.80
C ASP A 120 7.66 -9.64 -14.12
N THR A 121 8.06 -8.43 -14.51
CA THR A 121 9.11 -7.66 -13.81
C THR A 121 8.75 -7.38 -12.36
N LEU A 122 7.50 -7.02 -12.05
CA LEU A 122 7.07 -6.80 -10.67
C LEU A 122 7.23 -8.08 -9.84
N VAL A 123 6.80 -9.22 -10.38
CA VAL A 123 6.79 -10.49 -9.65
C VAL A 123 8.17 -11.11 -9.54
N LEU A 124 8.88 -11.28 -10.65
CA LEU A 124 10.13 -12.03 -10.70
C LEU A 124 11.35 -11.15 -10.37
N ASP A 125 11.42 -9.95 -10.94
CA ASP A 125 12.61 -9.10 -10.80
C ASP A 125 12.59 -8.32 -9.48
N LEU A 126 11.42 -7.84 -9.04
CA LEU A 126 11.26 -7.11 -7.78
C LEU A 126 10.82 -7.98 -6.59
N GLY A 127 10.43 -9.24 -6.84
CA GLY A 127 9.89 -10.12 -5.80
C GLY A 127 8.60 -9.58 -5.18
N LEU A 128 7.85 -8.75 -5.89
CA LEU A 128 6.62 -8.11 -5.42
C LEU A 128 5.41 -8.93 -5.89
N PRO A 129 4.71 -9.65 -4.98
CA PRO A 129 3.53 -10.39 -5.36
C PRO A 129 2.45 -9.47 -5.91
N VAL A 130 1.80 -9.90 -6.99
CA VAL A 130 0.71 -9.18 -7.64
C VAL A 130 -0.60 -9.95 -7.47
N LEU A 131 -1.62 -9.29 -6.94
CA LEU A 131 -2.98 -9.81 -6.85
C LEU A 131 -3.88 -9.06 -7.84
N ASN A 132 -4.51 -9.80 -8.74
CA ASN A 132 -5.58 -9.26 -9.57
C ASN A 132 -6.92 -9.33 -8.80
N THR A 133 -7.66 -8.23 -8.77
CA THR A 133 -9.05 -8.20 -8.32
C THR A 133 -9.94 -7.72 -9.47
N PRO A 134 -11.15 -8.28 -9.68
CA PRO A 134 -11.98 -7.92 -10.83
C PRO A 134 -12.61 -6.52 -10.71
N ASN A 135 -12.80 -6.02 -9.49
CA ASN A 135 -13.42 -4.73 -9.21
C ASN A 135 -13.15 -4.30 -7.75
N LYS A 136 -13.55 -3.06 -7.43
CA LYS A 136 -13.42 -2.47 -6.09
C LYS A 136 -14.05 -3.32 -4.99
N GLN A 137 -15.24 -3.89 -5.22
CA GLN A 137 -15.90 -4.72 -4.21
C GLN A 137 -15.05 -5.94 -3.88
N ALA A 138 -14.48 -6.61 -4.88
CA ALA A 138 -13.59 -7.75 -4.65
C ALA A 138 -12.30 -7.35 -3.91
N THR A 139 -11.75 -6.15 -4.19
CA THR A 139 -10.64 -5.60 -3.41
C THR A 139 -11.02 -5.41 -1.94
N ILE A 140 -12.22 -4.89 -1.66
CA ILE A 140 -12.73 -4.73 -0.29
C ILE A 140 -12.89 -6.09 0.39
N GLU A 141 -13.52 -7.08 -0.26
CA GLU A 141 -13.69 -8.42 0.30
C GLU A 141 -12.34 -9.06 0.63
N TRP A 142 -11.34 -8.89 -0.26
CA TRP A 142 -9.99 -9.36 0.01
C TRP A 142 -9.33 -8.64 1.19
N LEU A 143 -9.46 -7.31 1.28
CA LEU A 143 -8.92 -6.52 2.40
C LEU A 143 -9.53 -6.98 3.73
N VAL A 144 -10.85 -7.23 3.77
CA VAL A 144 -11.55 -7.75 4.95
C VAL A 144 -11.01 -9.11 5.33
N ALA A 145 -11.06 -10.08 4.41
CA ALA A 145 -10.61 -11.44 4.67
C ALA A 145 -9.15 -11.47 5.12
N LYS A 146 -8.29 -10.68 4.47
CA LYS A 146 -6.87 -10.60 4.83
C LYS A 146 -6.67 -9.97 6.20
N ALA A 147 -7.30 -8.84 6.50
CA ALA A 147 -7.20 -8.17 7.80
C ALA A 147 -7.64 -9.07 8.96
N THR A 148 -8.75 -9.82 8.78
CA THR A 148 -9.23 -10.81 9.76
C THR A 148 -8.24 -11.97 9.92
N SER A 149 -7.67 -12.47 8.82
CA SER A 149 -6.67 -13.54 8.87
C SER A 149 -5.38 -13.15 9.61
N LEU A 150 -5.11 -11.85 9.77
CA LEU A 150 -3.91 -11.33 10.44
C LEU A 150 -4.04 -11.23 11.97
N GLY A 151 -5.18 -11.64 12.53
CA GLY A 151 -5.41 -11.71 13.98
C GLY A 151 -6.56 -10.82 14.44
N LYS A 152 -6.92 -10.94 15.72
CA LYS A 152 -7.95 -10.09 16.35
C LYS A 152 -7.40 -8.69 16.60
N THR A 153 -8.28 -7.70 16.55
CA THR A 153 -7.90 -6.28 16.63
C THR A 153 -7.12 -5.97 17.91
N GLU A 154 -7.57 -6.48 19.06
CA GLU A 154 -6.96 -6.27 20.38
C GLU A 154 -5.54 -6.84 20.51
N GLU A 155 -5.19 -7.84 19.70
CA GLU A 155 -3.87 -8.48 19.70
C GLU A 155 -2.89 -7.78 18.75
N LYS A 156 -3.36 -6.87 17.88
CA LYS A 156 -2.51 -6.20 16.89
C LYS A 156 -1.63 -5.16 17.55
N LYS A 157 -0.37 -5.12 17.12
CA LYS A 157 0.63 -4.18 17.66
C LYS A 157 0.19 -2.74 17.44
N LEU A 158 0.41 -1.89 18.45
CA LEU A 158 0.32 -0.45 18.29
C LEU A 158 1.35 0.00 17.25
N TYR A 159 0.88 0.67 16.20
CA TYR A 159 1.73 1.15 15.13
C TYR A 159 2.55 2.35 15.60
N ARG A 160 3.87 2.23 15.62
CA ARG A 160 4.81 3.31 15.93
C ARG A 160 5.60 3.65 14.68
N LEU A 161 5.24 4.73 13.99
CA LEU A 161 6.00 5.25 12.86
C LEU A 161 7.35 5.78 13.33
N ARG A 162 8.45 5.22 12.80
CA ARG A 162 9.76 5.90 12.84
C ARG A 162 9.79 6.92 11.70
N VAL A 163 9.73 8.19 12.06
CA VAL A 163 10.13 9.26 11.14
C VAL A 163 11.63 9.44 11.32
N GLU A 164 12.44 8.99 10.37
CA GLU A 164 13.84 9.44 10.30
C GLU A 164 13.83 10.94 10.01
N LYS A 165 14.35 11.74 10.95
CA LYS A 165 14.61 13.16 10.67
C LYS A 165 15.68 13.20 9.57
N LYS A 166 15.38 13.85 8.43
CA LYS A 166 16.43 14.26 7.48
C LYS A 166 17.51 15.02 8.27
N PRO A 167 18.81 14.70 8.10
CA PRO A 167 19.86 15.43 8.79
C PRO A 167 19.74 16.92 8.41
N LEU A 168 19.89 17.79 9.41
CA LEU A 168 19.82 19.23 9.22
C LEU A 168 20.82 19.64 8.12
N PRO A 169 20.46 20.58 7.22
CA PRO A 169 21.39 21.13 6.25
C PRO A 169 22.64 21.67 6.97
N ILE A 170 23.81 21.53 6.36
CA ILE A 170 25.13 21.87 6.95
C ILE A 170 25.15 23.26 7.62
N LYS A 171 24.41 24.23 7.07
CA LYS A 171 24.32 25.60 7.60
C LYS A 171 23.78 25.69 9.04
N GLU A 172 22.89 24.79 9.45
CA GLU A 172 22.31 24.81 10.80
C GLU A 172 23.17 24.09 11.85
N ARG A 173 24.16 23.30 11.42
CA ARG A 173 25.11 22.64 12.35
C ARG A 173 26.19 23.58 12.88
N LEU A 174 26.45 24.70 12.20
CA LEU A 174 27.51 25.65 12.57
C LEU A 174 27.14 26.58 13.74
N ILE A 175 25.86 26.65 14.13
CA ILE A 175 25.40 27.58 15.18
C ILE A 175 25.61 27.01 16.61
N TYR A 176 25.94 25.72 16.75
CA TYR A 176 26.11 25.05 18.04
C TYR A 176 27.57 24.79 18.44
N VAL A 177 28.54 25.44 17.77
CA VAL A 177 29.96 25.41 18.15
C VAL A 177 30.39 26.86 18.42
N ALA A 178 29.91 27.43 19.51
CA ALA A 178 30.40 28.67 20.10
C ALA A 178 30.31 28.56 21.62
#